data_AF-A0A084R2Q6-F1
#
_entry.id   AF-A0A084R2Q6-F1
#
_cell.length_a   1.000
_cell.length_b   1.000
_cell.length_c   1.000
_cell.angle_alpha   90.00
_cell.angle_beta   90.00
_cell.angle_gamma   90.00
#
_symmetry.space_group_name_H-M   'P 1'
#
loop_
_entity.id
_entity.type
_entity.pdbx_description
1 polymer ?
#
loop_
_entity_poly.entity_id
_entity_poly.type
_entity_poly.pdbx_seq_one_letter_code
_entity_poly.pdbx_strand_id
1 'polypeptide(L)'
;MAPTTRSMAHQRPPTSPDRHDDSDSSSDPDSDSGNSAFEDDDSDTVRSPTKLTYSLDKLSENFKTTVRDTFNDPPKIALQRCRRINDTYAFQMTELVTRSIRIRAPSSSDASSRFSCSCRQDGNEPCTHLVWLLDQILEQTLYKREHHESLTMTASGFAEEMGDPFDSVANYHLDVLADGLHCQLVDPEADSDDNLDTQRILEARELLSAVYHVPPEEYRSDVFTSPRMGKKILKRNDLDYTVFRMLLDNHHFFQYFLSVSRSSDPINDPFRKLSQRVDHVMRDLDSYSADPAHSSSPSSSVVSQPSTGGLAESPRNVAWAATHLVGCVQLIRSSIYNRERPLELRESVSAARALVHILSVVVSRNRDAHPGATRQDRNLYLRLIGDSSDDFVLRELSLLPEAASQFRHSLEEILDQLGVYGASASYIDKFRNLLARLRTSTAGTSLKRPVQGETTGRGTKRMK
;
A
#
# COMPACT_ATOMS: atom_id res chain seq x y z
N MET A 1 8.00 -10.04 -62.84
CA MET A 1 9.17 -10.12 -63.75
C MET A 1 10.23 -9.16 -63.23
N ALA A 2 11.48 -9.60 -63.10
CA ALA A 2 12.64 -8.71 -62.94
C ALA A 2 13.10 -8.20 -64.34
N PRO A 3 14.01 -7.22 -64.40
CA PRO A 3 15.42 -7.61 -64.55
C PRO A 3 16.38 -6.92 -63.57
N THR A 4 17.67 -7.28 -63.68
CA THR A 4 18.67 -7.25 -62.60
C THR A 4 20.02 -6.66 -63.10
N THR A 5 20.97 -6.43 -62.19
CA THR A 5 22.43 -6.14 -62.41
C THR A 5 22.76 -4.68 -62.78
N ARG A 6 23.94 -4.08 -62.50
CA ARG A 6 25.22 -4.45 -61.83
C ARG A 6 25.95 -3.13 -61.42
N SER A 7 27.03 -2.98 -60.63
CA SER A 7 28.09 -3.88 -60.07
C SER A 7 28.60 -3.37 -58.69
N MET A 8 29.80 -3.80 -58.26
CA MET A 8 30.53 -3.44 -57.03
C MET A 8 31.79 -2.60 -57.30
N ALA A 9 32.36 -1.96 -56.26
CA ALA A 9 33.80 -1.99 -55.96
C ALA A 9 34.11 -1.62 -54.49
N HIS A 10 35.02 -2.35 -53.83
CA HIS A 10 35.58 -2.04 -52.51
C HIS A 10 36.82 -1.13 -52.62
N GLN A 11 37.15 -0.36 -51.57
CA GLN A 11 38.52 -0.30 -51.01
C GLN A 11 38.60 0.40 -49.63
N ARG A 12 39.55 -0.06 -48.81
CA ARG A 12 39.98 0.39 -47.46
C ARG A 12 41.38 -0.25 -47.23
N PRO A 13 42.26 0.15 -46.30
CA PRO A 13 42.46 1.43 -45.57
C PRO A 13 43.82 2.07 -45.96
N PRO A 14 44.41 2.98 -45.16
CA PRO A 14 45.45 2.54 -44.19
C PRO A 14 45.42 3.22 -42.79
N THR A 15 46.39 2.82 -41.98
CA THR A 15 46.58 2.90 -40.51
C THR A 15 46.83 4.27 -39.84
N SER A 16 46.48 4.33 -38.56
CA SER A 16 46.80 5.32 -37.50
C SER A 16 48.33 5.39 -37.16
N PRO A 17 48.84 6.31 -36.30
CA PRO A 17 48.38 6.63 -34.92
C PRO A 17 48.31 8.16 -34.62
N ASP A 18 48.11 8.71 -33.41
CA ASP A 18 47.94 8.14 -32.05
C ASP A 18 47.10 9.06 -31.10
N ARG A 19 46.74 8.55 -29.92
CA ARG A 19 46.40 9.18 -28.60
C ARG A 19 45.94 10.66 -28.51
N HIS A 20 44.77 10.87 -27.89
CA HIS A 20 44.67 10.96 -26.41
C HIS A 20 43.22 10.80 -25.95
N ASP A 21 42.99 9.87 -25.01
CA ASP A 21 41.71 9.66 -24.32
C ASP A 21 41.51 10.70 -23.21
N ASP A 22 40.25 11.11 -23.01
CA ASP A 22 39.64 11.33 -21.69
C ASP A 22 38.12 11.21 -21.89
N SER A 23 37.53 10.13 -21.39
CA SER A 23 36.08 9.93 -21.36
C SER A 23 35.72 9.25 -20.05
N ASP A 24 35.11 10.02 -19.15
CA ASP A 24 34.62 9.56 -17.85
C ASP A 24 33.47 8.56 -18.03
N SER A 25 33.82 7.29 -18.18
CA SER A 25 32.88 6.18 -18.16
C SER A 25 32.49 5.88 -16.72
N SER A 26 31.35 6.42 -16.28
CA SER A 26 30.74 6.04 -15.00
C SER A 26 30.17 4.62 -15.08
N SER A 27 31.03 3.64 -14.81
CA SER A 27 30.63 2.23 -14.72
C SER A 27 30.03 1.95 -13.34
N ASP A 28 28.70 1.91 -13.26
CA ASP A 28 28.01 1.31 -12.12
C ASP A 28 28.31 -0.20 -12.09
N PRO A 29 28.78 -0.77 -10.96
CA PRO A 29 28.96 -2.21 -10.85
C PRO A 29 27.61 -2.88 -10.53
N ASP A 30 26.94 -3.38 -11.57
CA ASP A 30 25.89 -4.39 -11.45
C ASP A 30 26.50 -5.65 -10.81
N SER A 31 26.45 -5.70 -9.48
CA SER A 31 27.00 -6.80 -8.69
C SER A 31 26.00 -7.95 -8.67
N ASP A 32 25.91 -8.66 -9.80
CA ASP A 32 25.17 -9.91 -10.00
C ASP A 32 25.59 -10.96 -8.97
N SER A 33 24.98 -10.85 -7.79
CA SER A 33 25.09 -11.80 -6.70
C SER A 33 24.14 -12.94 -7.03
N GLY A 34 24.55 -13.75 -8.01
CA GLY A 34 23.87 -14.96 -8.45
C GLY A 34 23.77 -15.95 -7.30
N ASN A 35 22.77 -15.75 -6.45
CA ASN A 35 22.49 -16.60 -5.31
C ASN A 35 21.86 -17.88 -5.87
N SER A 36 22.70 -18.85 -6.24
CA SER A 36 22.29 -20.19 -6.62
C SER A 36 21.77 -20.92 -5.38
N ALA A 37 20.59 -20.51 -4.92
CA ALA A 37 19.78 -21.30 -4.03
C ALA A 37 19.39 -22.57 -4.81
N PHE A 38 20.04 -23.67 -4.50
CA PHE A 38 19.42 -24.97 -4.68
C PHE A 38 18.28 -25.00 -3.65
N GLU A 39 17.08 -24.63 -4.10
CA GLU A 39 15.88 -24.72 -3.25
C GLU A 39 15.65 -26.19 -2.92
N ASP A 40 15.59 -26.52 -1.62
CA ASP A 40 15.11 -27.82 -1.16
C ASP A 40 13.62 -27.91 -1.52
N ASP A 41 13.32 -28.59 -2.63
CA ASP A 41 11.97 -28.89 -3.13
C ASP A 41 11.13 -29.72 -2.12
N ASP A 42 11.79 -30.30 -1.12
CA ASP A 42 11.17 -30.99 0.02
C ASP A 42 10.71 -30.04 1.15
N SER A 43 10.91 -28.71 1.04
CA SER A 43 10.43 -27.77 2.07
C SER A 43 8.92 -27.55 2.00
N ASP A 44 8.20 -27.91 3.07
CA ASP A 44 6.74 -27.69 3.22
C ASP A 44 6.37 -26.20 3.47
N THR A 45 7.28 -25.26 3.24
CA THR A 45 7.06 -23.82 3.37
C THR A 45 7.43 -23.07 2.09
N VAL A 46 6.57 -22.16 1.64
CA VAL A 46 6.79 -21.32 0.44
C VAL A 46 6.55 -19.84 0.75
N ARG A 47 7.29 -18.94 0.10
CA ARG A 47 7.07 -17.48 0.19
C ARG A 47 6.36 -17.00 -1.06
N SER A 48 5.26 -16.27 -0.88
CA SER A 48 4.45 -15.69 -1.96
C SER A 48 5.07 -14.39 -2.51
N PRO A 49 4.59 -13.88 -3.67
CA PRO A 49 4.99 -12.57 -4.20
C PRO A 49 4.72 -11.38 -3.27
N THR A 50 3.68 -11.46 -2.42
CA THR A 50 3.40 -10.47 -1.35
C THR A 50 4.35 -10.57 -0.17
N LYS A 51 5.30 -11.51 -0.21
CA LYS A 51 6.30 -11.83 0.83
C LYS A 51 5.73 -12.52 2.06
N LEU A 52 4.45 -12.91 2.05
CA LEU A 52 3.83 -13.76 3.06
C LEU A 52 4.37 -15.20 2.94
N THR A 53 4.65 -15.83 4.08
CA THR A 53 5.13 -17.23 4.16
C THR A 53 3.96 -18.16 4.44
N TYR A 54 3.89 -19.29 3.73
CA TYR A 54 2.83 -20.29 3.85
C TYR A 54 3.40 -21.68 4.17
N SER A 55 2.80 -22.39 5.12
CA SER A 55 2.91 -23.84 5.29
C SER A 55 1.95 -24.54 4.32
N LEU A 56 2.45 -25.61 3.70
CA LEU A 56 1.75 -26.47 2.76
C LEU A 56 1.44 -27.87 3.34
N ASP A 57 1.73 -28.09 4.64
CA ASP A 57 1.64 -29.39 5.34
C ASP A 57 0.29 -30.10 5.16
N LYS A 58 -0.80 -29.33 5.00
CA LYS A 58 -2.19 -29.82 4.91
C LYS A 58 -2.63 -30.15 3.46
N LEU A 59 -1.77 -29.97 2.46
CA LEU A 59 -2.13 -30.09 1.04
C LEU A 59 -1.69 -31.43 0.43
N SER A 60 -2.37 -31.84 -0.65
CA SER A 60 -1.91 -32.91 -1.54
C SER A 60 -0.66 -32.47 -2.31
N GLU A 61 0.28 -33.38 -2.56
CA GLU A 61 1.54 -33.08 -3.28
C GLU A 61 1.32 -32.35 -4.62
N ASN A 62 0.37 -32.80 -5.45
CA ASN A 62 0.00 -32.11 -6.71
C ASN A 62 -0.37 -30.64 -6.49
N PHE A 63 -1.05 -30.34 -5.39
CA PHE A 63 -1.47 -28.98 -5.06
C PHE A 63 -0.35 -28.19 -4.36
N LYS A 64 0.56 -28.84 -3.61
CA LYS A 64 1.81 -28.22 -3.15
C LYS A 64 2.63 -27.70 -4.34
N THR A 65 2.85 -28.54 -5.36
CA THR A 65 3.53 -28.15 -6.61
C THR A 65 2.79 -26.98 -7.28
N THR A 66 1.47 -27.06 -7.41
CA THR A 66 0.66 -25.97 -8.01
C THR A 66 0.81 -24.64 -7.26
N VAL A 67 0.85 -24.65 -5.92
CA VAL A 67 1.05 -23.44 -5.11
C VAL A 67 2.49 -22.92 -5.24
N ARG A 68 3.51 -23.79 -5.22
CA ARG A 68 4.91 -23.41 -5.46
C ARG A 68 5.09 -22.77 -6.83
N ASP A 69 4.61 -23.42 -7.89
CA ASP A 69 4.64 -22.88 -9.27
C ASP A 69 3.96 -21.51 -9.35
N THR A 70 2.80 -21.34 -8.71
CA THR A 70 2.04 -20.07 -8.70
C THR A 70 2.77 -18.94 -7.98
N PHE A 71 3.65 -19.25 -7.02
CA PHE A 71 4.40 -18.24 -6.27
C PHE A 71 5.79 -17.99 -6.85
N ASN A 72 6.41 -18.99 -7.48
CA ASN A 72 7.73 -18.89 -8.10
C ASN A 72 7.69 -18.24 -9.49
N ASP A 73 6.69 -18.53 -10.34
CA ASP A 73 6.40 -17.80 -11.58
C ASP A 73 4.96 -17.25 -11.55
N PRO A 74 4.71 -16.14 -10.81
CA PRO A 74 3.37 -15.64 -10.62
C PRO A 74 2.75 -15.16 -11.95
N PRO A 75 1.47 -15.47 -12.17
CA PRO A 75 0.80 -15.15 -13.42
C PRO A 75 0.81 -13.64 -13.67
N LYS A 76 1.13 -13.23 -14.90
CA LYS A 76 1.30 -11.82 -15.31
C LYS A 76 -0.05 -11.12 -15.49
N ILE A 77 -0.73 -10.94 -14.36
CA ILE A 77 -2.08 -10.43 -14.25
C ILE A 77 -2.06 -8.91 -14.03
N ALA A 78 -2.89 -8.20 -14.78
CA ALA A 78 -3.37 -6.87 -14.40
C ALA A 78 -4.80 -7.00 -13.87
N LEU A 79 -5.04 -6.67 -12.60
CA LEU A 79 -6.39 -6.48 -12.09
C LEU A 79 -7.00 -5.26 -12.78
N GLN A 80 -8.19 -5.43 -13.35
CA GLN A 80 -8.86 -4.37 -14.11
C GLN A 80 -10.00 -3.78 -13.32
N ARG A 81 -10.98 -4.62 -12.96
CA ARG A 81 -12.25 -4.16 -12.41
C ARG A 81 -12.69 -5.06 -11.28
N CYS A 82 -13.09 -4.47 -10.16
CA CYS A 82 -13.82 -5.18 -9.12
C CYS A 82 -15.23 -4.59 -8.98
N ARG A 83 -16.19 -5.46 -8.67
CA ARG A 83 -17.54 -5.02 -8.30
C ARG A 83 -18.23 -6.04 -7.40
N ARG A 84 -19.20 -5.55 -6.66
CA ARG A 84 -20.15 -6.37 -5.93
C ARG A 84 -21.38 -6.66 -6.80
N ILE A 85 -21.88 -7.89 -6.74
CA ILE A 85 -23.12 -8.33 -7.39
C ILE A 85 -23.88 -9.17 -6.36
N ASN A 86 -24.83 -8.57 -5.65
CA ASN A 86 -25.57 -9.21 -4.53
C ASN A 86 -24.60 -9.81 -3.50
N ASP A 87 -24.63 -11.13 -3.31
CA ASP A 87 -23.77 -11.94 -2.45
C ASP A 87 -22.51 -12.48 -3.16
N THR A 88 -21.97 -11.72 -4.11
CA THR A 88 -20.77 -12.11 -4.85
C THR A 88 -19.88 -10.92 -5.14
N TYR A 89 -18.62 -10.99 -4.70
CA TYR A 89 -17.57 -10.13 -5.21
C TYR A 89 -17.02 -10.70 -6.51
N ALA A 90 -16.91 -9.88 -7.54
CA ALA A 90 -16.43 -10.27 -8.86
C ALA A 90 -15.21 -9.42 -9.24
N PHE A 91 -14.10 -10.10 -9.54
CA PHE A 91 -12.83 -9.51 -9.95
C PHE A 91 -12.57 -9.89 -11.40
N GLN A 92 -12.41 -8.89 -12.27
CA GLN A 92 -12.01 -9.01 -13.66
C GLN A 92 -10.55 -8.65 -13.78
N MET A 93 -9.82 -9.49 -14.52
CA MET A 93 -8.38 -9.41 -14.65
C MET A 93 -7.97 -9.79 -16.06
N THR A 94 -6.85 -9.27 -16.55
CA THR A 94 -6.36 -9.61 -17.90
C THR A 94 -4.93 -10.11 -17.85
N GLU A 95 -4.70 -11.12 -18.67
CA GLU A 95 -3.47 -11.85 -18.89
C GLU A 95 -3.32 -11.95 -20.43
N LEU A 96 -3.15 -13.14 -21.01
CA LEU A 96 -3.37 -13.36 -22.45
C LEU A 96 -4.86 -13.27 -22.84
N VAL A 97 -5.76 -13.59 -21.90
CA VAL A 97 -7.21 -13.56 -22.07
C VAL A 97 -7.82 -12.97 -20.80
N THR A 98 -8.87 -12.16 -20.94
CA THR A 98 -9.62 -11.65 -19.79
C THR A 98 -10.25 -12.80 -18.99
N ARG A 99 -9.91 -12.87 -17.70
CA ARG A 99 -10.47 -13.81 -16.73
C ARG A 99 -11.37 -13.09 -15.74
N SER A 100 -12.29 -13.84 -15.13
CA SER A 100 -13.08 -13.37 -13.99
C SER A 100 -13.03 -14.39 -12.86
N ILE A 101 -12.85 -13.90 -11.64
CA ILE A 101 -12.98 -14.64 -10.39
C ILE A 101 -14.22 -14.15 -9.64
N ARG A 102 -14.92 -15.07 -8.98
CA ARG A 102 -16.08 -14.78 -8.13
C ARG A 102 -15.87 -15.39 -6.76
N ILE A 103 -16.07 -14.58 -5.73
CA ILE A 103 -16.05 -14.94 -4.31
C ILE A 103 -17.48 -14.79 -3.80
N ARG A 104 -18.12 -15.90 -3.40
CA ARG A 104 -19.52 -15.93 -2.95
C ARG A 104 -19.63 -16.01 -1.42
N ALA A 105 -20.69 -15.41 -0.89
CA ALA A 105 -21.07 -15.55 0.51
C ALA A 105 -21.21 -17.02 0.94
N PRO A 106 -21.05 -17.34 2.23
CA PRO A 106 -21.27 -18.69 2.75
C PRO A 106 -22.75 -19.10 2.68
N SER A 107 -23.16 -19.67 1.54
CA SER A 107 -24.44 -20.37 1.38
C SER A 107 -24.35 -21.80 1.95
N SER A 108 -25.40 -22.25 2.64
CA SER A 108 -25.40 -23.43 3.51
C SER A 108 -25.22 -24.82 2.84
N SER A 109 -25.09 -24.90 1.51
CA SER A 109 -25.18 -26.18 0.79
C SER A 109 -23.91 -26.70 0.12
N ASP A 110 -22.93 -25.86 -0.28
CA ASP A 110 -21.74 -26.38 -0.97
C ASP A 110 -20.52 -25.44 -0.96
N ALA A 111 -19.45 -25.86 -0.27
CA ALA A 111 -18.18 -25.13 -0.20
C ALA A 111 -17.44 -25.10 -1.55
N SER A 112 -17.59 -26.14 -2.38
CA SER A 112 -16.91 -26.25 -3.69
C SER A 112 -17.36 -25.17 -4.68
N SER A 113 -18.60 -24.67 -4.51
CA SER A 113 -19.21 -23.65 -5.38
C SER A 113 -18.84 -22.20 -5.02
N ARG A 114 -18.18 -21.97 -3.88
CA ARG A 114 -18.00 -20.62 -3.32
C ARG A 114 -17.01 -19.76 -4.10
N PHE A 115 -15.99 -20.37 -4.66
CA PHE A 115 -14.97 -19.69 -5.47
C PHE A 115 -14.98 -20.25 -6.89
N SER A 116 -15.09 -19.39 -7.89
CA SER A 116 -15.05 -19.83 -9.30
C SER A 116 -14.25 -18.87 -10.16
N CYS A 117 -13.29 -19.39 -10.91
CA CYS A 117 -12.56 -18.67 -11.96
C CYS A 117 -13.01 -19.14 -13.34
N SER A 118 -13.11 -18.22 -14.30
CA SER A 118 -13.42 -18.49 -15.72
C SER A 118 -12.43 -19.39 -16.47
N CYS A 119 -11.29 -19.74 -15.90
CA CYS A 119 -10.36 -20.73 -16.47
C CYS A 119 -10.65 -22.17 -15.99
N ARG A 120 -11.46 -22.33 -14.93
CA ARG A 120 -11.75 -23.62 -14.29
C ARG A 120 -12.96 -24.25 -14.98
N GLN A 121 -12.73 -25.35 -15.69
CA GLN A 121 -13.79 -26.10 -16.37
C GLN A 121 -14.37 -27.21 -15.48
N ASP A 122 -13.55 -28.17 -15.02
CA ASP A 122 -14.05 -29.35 -14.28
C ASP A 122 -13.18 -29.82 -13.09
N GLY A 123 -12.15 -29.06 -12.69
CA GLY A 123 -11.26 -29.44 -11.57
C GLY A 123 -11.85 -29.17 -10.18
N ASN A 124 -11.53 -30.00 -9.18
CA ASN A 124 -11.91 -29.77 -7.78
C ASN A 124 -10.91 -28.87 -7.00
N GLU A 125 -9.65 -28.81 -7.47
CA GLU A 125 -8.60 -27.95 -6.92
C GLU A 125 -8.74 -26.48 -7.39
N PRO A 126 -8.25 -25.50 -6.61
CA PRO A 126 -8.27 -24.08 -6.98
C PRO A 126 -7.18 -23.79 -8.03
N CYS A 127 -7.51 -22.94 -9.02
CA CYS A 127 -6.57 -22.54 -10.06
C CYS A 127 -5.56 -21.47 -9.57
N THR A 128 -4.42 -21.36 -10.25
CA THR A 128 -3.35 -20.38 -9.97
C THR A 128 -3.88 -18.94 -9.83
N HIS A 129 -4.80 -18.49 -10.69
CA HIS A 129 -5.42 -17.15 -10.59
C HIS A 129 -6.17 -16.91 -9.27
N LEU A 130 -6.73 -17.96 -8.66
CA LEU A 130 -7.48 -17.87 -7.40
C LEU A 130 -6.53 -17.85 -6.20
N VAL A 131 -5.51 -18.71 -6.21
CA VAL A 131 -4.44 -18.69 -5.19
C VAL A 131 -3.75 -17.33 -5.18
N TRP A 132 -3.38 -16.82 -6.36
CA TRP A 132 -2.80 -15.48 -6.52
C TRP A 132 -3.73 -14.38 -5.99
N LEU A 133 -5.01 -14.34 -6.41
CA LEU A 133 -5.92 -13.27 -5.96
C LEU A 133 -6.15 -13.31 -4.44
N LEU A 134 -6.26 -14.48 -3.84
CA LEU A 134 -6.48 -14.61 -2.40
C LEU A 134 -5.23 -14.25 -1.59
N ASP A 135 -4.02 -14.49 -2.12
CA ASP A 135 -2.77 -13.94 -1.59
C ASP A 135 -2.76 -12.39 -1.60
N GLN A 136 -3.10 -11.76 -2.73
CA GLN A 136 -3.19 -10.29 -2.82
C GLN A 136 -4.25 -9.71 -1.86
N ILE A 137 -5.43 -10.35 -1.75
CA ILE A 137 -6.47 -9.91 -0.80
C ILE A 137 -5.99 -10.08 0.66
N LEU A 138 -5.21 -11.12 0.95
CA LEU A 138 -4.73 -11.36 2.31
C LEU A 138 -3.71 -10.31 2.76
N GLU A 139 -2.75 -9.97 1.91
CA GLU A 139 -1.74 -8.94 2.22
C GLU A 139 -2.40 -7.59 2.60
N GLN A 140 -3.49 -7.23 1.92
CA GLN A 140 -4.23 -6.00 2.20
C GLN A 140 -5.05 -6.08 3.50
N THR A 141 -5.61 -7.25 3.83
CA THR A 141 -6.57 -7.45 4.93
C THR A 141 -5.93 -7.91 6.26
N LEU A 142 -4.73 -8.48 6.23
CA LEU A 142 -4.06 -9.08 7.39
C LEU A 142 -3.34 -8.04 8.27
N TYR A 143 -4.11 -7.29 9.07
CA TYR A 143 -3.55 -6.30 9.99
C TYR A 143 -2.78 -6.88 11.19
N LYS A 144 -3.20 -8.05 11.71
CA LYS A 144 -2.87 -8.48 13.08
C LYS A 144 -1.66 -9.42 13.21
N ARG A 145 -0.86 -9.62 12.17
CA ARG A 145 0.22 -10.63 12.17
C ARG A 145 1.59 -10.10 11.79
N GLU A 146 2.61 -10.61 12.48
CA GLU A 146 4.01 -10.39 12.13
C GLU A 146 4.34 -11.24 10.89
N HIS A 147 4.98 -10.65 9.88
CA HIS A 147 5.11 -11.26 8.53
C HIS A 147 5.98 -12.53 8.48
N HIS A 148 6.57 -12.93 9.60
CA HIS A 148 7.36 -14.15 9.75
C HIS A 148 6.56 -15.32 10.33
N GLU A 149 5.34 -15.11 10.84
CA GLU A 149 4.44 -16.22 11.20
C GLU A 149 3.95 -16.90 9.93
N SER A 150 4.28 -18.18 9.76
CA SER A 150 3.83 -18.99 8.63
C SER A 150 2.31 -19.14 8.65
N LEU A 151 1.67 -18.83 7.53
CA LEU A 151 0.24 -18.93 7.28
C LEU A 151 -0.12 -20.36 6.88
N THR A 152 -1.29 -20.86 7.26
CA THR A 152 -1.66 -22.24 6.92
C THR A 152 -2.45 -22.28 5.62
N MET A 153 -1.86 -22.78 4.52
CA MET A 153 -2.58 -22.87 3.25
C MET A 153 -3.69 -23.94 3.33
N THR A 154 -4.91 -23.56 2.98
CA THR A 154 -6.07 -24.47 2.92
C THR A 154 -6.16 -25.15 1.55
N ALA A 155 -6.84 -26.31 1.49
CA ALA A 155 -7.18 -26.99 0.23
C ALA A 155 -8.08 -26.15 -0.72
N SER A 156 -8.58 -24.99 -0.28
CA SER A 156 -9.32 -24.03 -1.11
C SER A 156 -8.45 -22.91 -1.70
N GLY A 157 -7.14 -22.89 -1.40
CA GLY A 157 -6.18 -21.95 -2.00
C GLY A 157 -6.08 -20.59 -1.32
N PHE A 158 -6.36 -20.51 -0.02
CA PHE A 158 -6.15 -19.32 0.81
C PHE A 158 -5.69 -19.70 2.23
N ALA A 159 -5.13 -18.74 2.97
CA ALA A 159 -4.72 -18.96 4.37
C ALA A 159 -5.91 -19.18 5.30
N GLU A 160 -5.83 -20.18 6.17
CA GLU A 160 -6.81 -20.46 7.22
C GLU A 160 -7.09 -19.23 8.09
N GLU A 161 -6.08 -18.39 8.30
CA GLU A 161 -6.11 -17.20 9.15
C GLU A 161 -6.71 -15.96 8.46
N MET A 162 -7.06 -16.05 7.17
CA MET A 162 -8.00 -15.11 6.55
C MET A 162 -9.40 -15.24 7.15
N GLY A 163 -9.74 -16.41 7.70
CA GLY A 163 -11.12 -16.78 8.01
C GLY A 163 -11.90 -16.99 6.72
N ASP A 164 -13.07 -16.36 6.59
CA ASP A 164 -13.88 -16.44 5.38
C ASP A 164 -13.47 -15.36 4.37
N PRO A 165 -13.08 -15.68 3.12
CA PRO A 165 -12.67 -14.66 2.16
C PRO A 165 -13.79 -13.69 1.75
N PHE A 166 -15.07 -14.09 1.81
CA PHE A 166 -16.17 -13.16 1.54
C PHE A 166 -16.34 -12.17 2.70
N ASP A 167 -16.31 -12.66 3.94
CA ASP A 167 -16.43 -11.80 5.11
C ASP A 167 -15.18 -10.91 5.28
N SER A 168 -13.99 -11.37 4.91
CA SER A 168 -12.77 -10.56 4.89
C SER A 168 -12.95 -9.34 3.98
N VAL A 169 -13.40 -9.55 2.72
CA VAL A 169 -13.71 -8.44 1.80
C VAL A 169 -14.86 -7.57 2.33
N ALA A 170 -15.90 -8.16 2.92
CA ALA A 170 -17.07 -7.42 3.40
C ALA A 170 -16.81 -6.55 4.65
N ASN A 171 -15.87 -6.95 5.51
CA ASN A 171 -15.42 -6.20 6.69
C ASN A 171 -14.36 -5.14 6.33
N TYR A 172 -13.56 -5.40 5.30
CA TYR A 172 -12.55 -4.45 4.80
C TYR A 172 -13.13 -3.40 3.84
N HIS A 173 -14.28 -3.71 3.23
CA HIS A 173 -14.93 -3.03 2.10
C HIS A 173 -14.21 -3.16 0.76
N LEU A 174 -14.99 -3.38 -0.30
CA LEU A 174 -14.45 -3.64 -1.64
C LEU A 174 -13.68 -2.46 -2.23
N ASP A 175 -14.08 -1.23 -1.94
CA ASP A 175 -13.46 0.00 -2.48
C ASP A 175 -12.13 0.34 -1.80
N VAL A 176 -12.05 0.26 -0.46
CA VAL A 176 -10.77 0.38 0.26
C VAL A 176 -9.80 -0.75 -0.14
N LEU A 177 -10.33 -1.94 -0.49
CA LEU A 177 -9.54 -3.05 -1.04
C LEU A 177 -9.11 -2.78 -2.50
N ALA A 178 -9.97 -2.18 -3.31
CA ALA A 178 -9.71 -1.86 -4.71
C ALA A 178 -8.49 -0.95 -4.88
N ASP A 179 -8.39 0.09 -4.05
CA ASP A 179 -7.23 0.98 -3.97
C ASP A 179 -5.92 0.22 -3.72
N GLY A 180 -5.93 -0.71 -2.75
CA GLY A 180 -4.76 -1.52 -2.40
C GLY A 180 -4.37 -2.54 -3.46
N LEU A 181 -5.35 -3.02 -4.25
CA LEU A 181 -5.17 -3.95 -5.35
C LEU A 181 -4.93 -3.26 -6.71
N HIS A 182 -4.80 -1.93 -6.74
CA HIS A 182 -4.73 -1.12 -7.95
C HIS A 182 -5.84 -1.47 -8.96
N CYS A 183 -7.07 -1.70 -8.50
CA CYS A 183 -8.18 -2.23 -9.28
C CYS A 183 -9.32 -1.20 -9.39
N GLN A 184 -9.93 -1.04 -10.56
CA GLN A 184 -11.02 -0.06 -10.73
C GLN A 184 -12.32 -0.60 -10.09
N LEU A 185 -12.87 0.12 -9.11
CA LEU A 185 -14.23 -0.16 -8.64
C LEU A 185 -15.26 0.20 -9.72
N VAL A 186 -16.14 -0.74 -10.06
CA VAL A 186 -17.28 -0.49 -10.96
C VAL A 186 -18.57 -0.43 -10.16
N ASP A 187 -19.08 0.77 -9.98
CA ASP A 187 -20.46 1.01 -9.53
C ASP A 187 -21.44 0.63 -10.67
N PRO A 188 -22.38 -0.32 -10.44
CA PRO A 188 -23.38 -0.69 -11.44
C PRO A 188 -24.43 0.39 -11.71
N GLU A 189 -24.62 1.37 -10.82
CA GLU A 189 -25.64 2.43 -10.93
C GLU A 189 -25.08 3.76 -11.48
N ALA A 190 -23.76 3.86 -11.68
CA ALA A 190 -23.13 5.06 -12.23
C ALA A 190 -23.22 5.12 -13.76
N ASP A 191 -23.73 6.23 -14.29
CA ASP A 191 -23.69 6.53 -15.74
C ASP A 191 -22.22 6.51 -16.24
N SER A 192 -21.94 5.63 -17.20
CA SER A 192 -20.63 4.96 -17.32
C SER A 192 -19.45 5.78 -17.86
N ASP A 193 -19.65 7.05 -18.21
CA ASP A 193 -18.69 7.84 -19.02
C ASP A 193 -17.97 8.98 -18.26
N ASP A 194 -18.50 9.46 -17.13
CA ASP A 194 -17.95 10.65 -16.42
C ASP A 194 -17.33 10.37 -15.04
N ASN A 195 -17.59 9.21 -14.41
CA ASN A 195 -17.00 8.88 -13.11
C ASN A 195 -15.54 8.40 -13.25
N LEU A 196 -14.63 9.36 -13.12
CA LEU A 196 -13.19 9.15 -13.10
C LEU A 196 -12.73 8.50 -11.78
N ASP A 197 -12.02 7.38 -11.90
CA ASP A 197 -11.33 6.73 -10.78
C ASP A 197 -10.26 7.68 -10.19
N THR A 198 -10.59 8.25 -9.03
CA THR A 198 -9.77 9.25 -8.35
C THR A 198 -8.47 8.64 -7.83
N GLN A 199 -8.47 7.38 -7.40
CA GLN A 199 -7.27 6.71 -6.93
C GLN A 199 -6.32 6.44 -8.11
N ARG A 200 -6.84 5.93 -9.24
CA ARG A 200 -6.03 5.75 -10.46
C ARG A 200 -5.43 7.08 -10.95
N ILE A 201 -6.14 8.20 -10.81
CA ILE A 201 -5.59 9.54 -11.12
C ILE A 201 -4.42 9.90 -10.22
N LEU A 202 -4.53 9.66 -8.90
CA LEU A 202 -3.44 9.91 -7.95
C LEU A 202 -2.22 9.03 -8.25
N GLU A 203 -2.43 7.76 -8.56
CA GLU A 203 -1.38 6.81 -8.92
C GLU A 203 -0.69 7.19 -10.23
N ALA A 204 -1.46 7.58 -11.26
CA ALA A 204 -0.91 8.07 -12.52
C ALA A 204 -0.11 9.38 -12.31
N ARG A 205 -0.51 10.23 -11.35
CA ARG A 205 0.25 11.42 -10.96
C ARG A 205 1.59 11.05 -10.33
N GLU A 206 1.61 10.05 -9.46
CA GLU A 206 2.81 9.58 -8.76
C GLU A 206 3.81 8.89 -9.69
N LEU A 207 3.32 8.06 -10.61
CA LEU A 207 4.13 7.45 -11.66
C LEU A 207 4.77 8.52 -12.57
N LEU A 208 4.00 9.50 -13.00
CA LEU A 208 4.52 10.56 -13.88
C LEU A 208 5.44 11.52 -13.13
N SER A 209 5.12 11.95 -11.91
CA SER A 209 5.97 12.87 -11.15
C SER A 209 7.32 12.24 -10.79
N ALA A 210 7.36 10.91 -10.59
CA ALA A 210 8.59 10.15 -10.36
C ALA A 210 9.58 10.28 -11.53
N VAL A 211 9.10 10.20 -12.79
CA VAL A 211 9.93 10.37 -14.01
C VAL A 211 10.62 11.74 -14.04
N TYR A 212 9.97 12.77 -13.51
CA TYR A 212 10.52 14.13 -13.43
C TYR A 212 11.27 14.42 -12.11
N HIS A 213 11.28 13.48 -11.16
CA HIS A 213 11.80 13.67 -9.80
C HIS A 213 11.19 14.87 -9.04
N VAL A 214 9.89 15.14 -9.28
CA VAL A 214 9.11 16.22 -8.65
C VAL A 214 8.12 15.62 -7.64
N PRO A 215 7.83 16.29 -6.51
CA PRO A 215 6.75 15.87 -5.60
C PRO A 215 5.41 15.72 -6.35
N PRO A 216 4.63 14.65 -6.11
CA PRO A 216 3.34 14.47 -6.79
C PRO A 216 2.43 15.69 -6.67
N GLU A 217 2.43 16.35 -5.51
CA GLU A 217 1.59 17.52 -5.20
C GLU A 217 1.86 18.73 -6.11
N GLU A 218 3.10 18.90 -6.55
CA GLU A 218 3.55 20.01 -7.42
C GLU A 218 3.43 19.67 -8.92
N TYR A 219 3.48 18.37 -9.27
CA TYR A 219 3.49 17.92 -10.66
C TYR A 219 2.16 18.20 -11.39
N ARG A 220 2.21 18.98 -12.48
CA ARG A 220 1.10 19.25 -13.43
C ARG A 220 -0.24 19.55 -12.76
N SER A 221 -0.29 20.51 -11.84
CA SER A 221 -1.54 20.94 -11.18
C SER A 221 -2.63 21.37 -12.18
N ASP A 222 -2.24 21.88 -13.35
CA ASP A 222 -3.12 22.17 -14.49
C ASP A 222 -3.94 20.97 -14.98
N VAL A 223 -3.41 19.75 -14.81
CA VAL A 223 -4.06 18.48 -15.18
C VAL A 223 -4.77 17.87 -13.98
N PHE A 224 -4.06 17.74 -12.86
CA PHE A 224 -4.48 16.88 -11.75
C PHE A 224 -5.41 17.56 -10.73
N THR A 225 -5.51 18.89 -10.70
CA THR A 225 -6.50 19.59 -9.86
C THR A 225 -7.93 19.51 -10.42
N SER A 226 -8.10 19.22 -11.71
CA SER A 226 -9.41 19.05 -12.35
C SER A 226 -9.27 18.15 -13.59
N PRO A 227 -9.03 16.85 -13.40
CA PRO A 227 -8.75 15.90 -14.47
C PRO A 227 -9.94 15.78 -15.41
N ARG A 228 -9.67 15.67 -16.72
CA ARG A 228 -10.71 15.54 -17.76
C ARG A 228 -10.37 14.46 -18.77
N MET A 229 -11.18 13.41 -18.78
CA MET A 229 -11.20 12.51 -19.93
C MET A 229 -11.69 13.29 -21.15
N GLY A 230 -10.93 13.16 -22.23
CA GLY A 230 -11.34 13.62 -23.53
C GLY A 230 -11.60 12.40 -24.38
N LYS A 231 -12.47 12.53 -25.39
CA LYS A 231 -12.86 11.46 -26.32
C LYS A 231 -11.70 10.82 -27.12
N LYS A 232 -10.45 11.23 -26.88
CA LYS A 232 -9.23 10.71 -27.50
C LYS A 232 -8.12 10.67 -26.46
N ILE A 233 -7.45 9.53 -26.36
CA ILE A 233 -6.25 9.31 -25.54
C ILE A 233 -5.15 10.32 -25.93
N LEU A 234 -4.85 10.43 -27.23
CA LEU A 234 -3.84 11.37 -27.75
C LEU A 234 -4.24 12.84 -27.56
N LYS A 235 -3.48 13.55 -26.71
CA LYS A 235 -3.51 15.01 -26.58
C LYS A 235 -2.34 15.59 -27.39
N ARG A 236 -2.65 16.25 -28.52
CA ARG A 236 -1.62 16.89 -29.36
C ARG A 236 -0.87 17.95 -28.56
N ASN A 237 0.45 17.98 -28.74
CA ASN A 237 1.41 18.89 -28.11
C ASN A 237 1.53 18.75 -26.57
N ASP A 238 1.03 17.66 -25.98
CA ASP A 238 1.17 17.38 -24.54
C ASP A 238 1.37 15.87 -24.35
N LEU A 239 2.63 15.45 -24.22
CA LEU A 239 2.99 14.04 -24.08
C LEU A 239 2.54 13.52 -22.71
N ASP A 240 2.82 14.24 -21.63
CA ASP A 240 2.43 13.85 -20.27
C ASP A 240 0.93 13.59 -20.16
N TYR A 241 0.09 14.49 -20.71
CA TYR A 241 -1.37 14.31 -20.71
C TYR A 241 -1.78 13.10 -21.54
N THR A 242 -1.06 12.80 -22.63
CA THR A 242 -1.29 11.59 -23.43
C THR A 242 -0.95 10.33 -22.62
N VAL A 243 0.21 10.29 -21.95
CA VAL A 243 0.64 9.15 -21.12
C VAL A 243 -0.29 9.00 -19.92
N PHE A 244 -0.69 10.10 -19.26
CA PHE A 244 -1.71 10.13 -18.21
C PHE A 244 -3.01 9.45 -18.69
N ARG A 245 -3.55 9.83 -19.85
CA ARG A 245 -4.74 9.16 -20.41
C ARG A 245 -4.51 7.68 -20.72
N MET A 246 -3.32 7.28 -21.16
CA MET A 246 -2.98 5.87 -21.38
C MET A 246 -2.93 5.08 -20.06
N LEU A 247 -2.43 5.68 -18.97
CA LEU A 247 -2.40 5.08 -17.63
C LEU A 247 -3.82 4.90 -17.05
N LEU A 248 -4.77 5.81 -17.37
CA LEU A 248 -6.16 5.66 -16.96
C LEU A 248 -6.93 4.62 -17.80
N ASP A 249 -6.67 4.56 -19.11
CA ASP A 249 -7.40 3.70 -20.06
C ASP A 249 -6.91 2.24 -20.07
N ASN A 250 -5.59 2.03 -19.98
CA ASN A 250 -4.97 0.73 -20.20
C ASN A 250 -4.27 0.19 -18.95
N HIS A 251 -4.91 -0.79 -18.32
CA HIS A 251 -4.44 -1.46 -17.10
C HIS A 251 -3.10 -2.21 -17.25
N HIS A 252 -2.79 -2.78 -18.43
CA HIS A 252 -1.47 -3.38 -18.67
C HIS A 252 -0.38 -2.32 -18.81
N PHE A 253 -0.70 -1.18 -19.40
CA PHE A 253 0.23 -0.06 -19.51
C PHE A 253 0.52 0.55 -18.13
N PHE A 254 -0.50 0.70 -17.29
CA PHE A 254 -0.35 1.05 -15.87
C PHE A 254 0.52 0.04 -15.13
N GLN A 255 0.18 -1.27 -15.18
CA GLN A 255 0.91 -2.31 -14.47
C GLN A 255 2.36 -2.43 -14.94
N TYR A 256 2.63 -2.21 -16.23
CA TYR A 256 3.99 -2.12 -16.76
C TYR A 256 4.76 -0.95 -16.15
N PHE A 257 4.19 0.26 -16.17
CA PHE A 257 4.80 1.44 -15.55
C PHE A 257 5.06 1.25 -14.05
N LEU A 258 4.13 0.63 -13.33
CA LEU A 258 4.30 0.24 -11.93
C LEU A 258 5.47 -0.74 -11.77
N SER A 259 5.52 -1.80 -12.57
CA SER A 259 6.57 -2.84 -12.48
C SER A 259 8.00 -2.36 -12.76
N VAL A 260 8.16 -1.26 -13.52
CA VAL A 260 9.48 -0.65 -13.81
C VAL A 260 9.79 0.58 -12.96
N SER A 261 8.85 1.01 -12.11
CA SER A 261 9.06 2.13 -11.18
C SER A 261 9.99 1.72 -10.03
N ARG A 262 10.76 2.67 -9.49
CA ARG A 262 11.76 2.40 -8.47
C ARG A 262 11.08 2.18 -7.11
N SER A 263 11.69 1.37 -6.25
CA SER A 263 11.24 1.19 -4.86
C SER A 263 11.20 2.50 -4.05
N SER A 264 11.91 3.53 -4.50
CA SER A 264 11.90 4.87 -3.92
C SER A 264 10.94 5.85 -4.62
N ASP A 265 10.16 5.44 -5.62
CA ASP A 265 9.16 6.32 -6.24
C ASP A 265 7.90 6.44 -5.36
N PRO A 266 7.17 7.58 -5.36
CA PRO A 266 6.04 7.80 -4.45
C PRO A 266 4.92 6.76 -4.56
N ILE A 267 4.76 6.16 -5.75
CA ILE A 267 3.80 5.08 -6.02
C ILE A 267 4.10 3.80 -5.20
N ASN A 268 5.39 3.55 -4.90
CA ASN A 268 5.87 2.38 -4.17
C ASN A 268 6.20 2.66 -2.70
N ASP A 269 5.95 3.88 -2.21
CA ASP A 269 6.15 4.24 -0.80
C ASP A 269 4.97 3.69 0.05
N PRO A 270 5.19 2.62 0.84
CA PRO A 270 4.10 1.97 1.57
C PRO A 270 3.50 2.89 2.63
N PHE A 271 4.30 3.79 3.22
CA PHE A 271 3.84 4.73 4.25
C PHE A 271 2.94 5.81 3.65
N ARG A 272 3.22 6.21 2.39
CA ARG A 272 2.34 7.09 1.62
C ARG A 272 1.03 6.41 1.25
N LYS A 273 1.05 5.14 0.82
CA LYS A 273 -0.17 4.35 0.53
C LYS A 273 -1.04 4.14 1.76
N LEU A 274 -0.45 3.90 2.93
CA LEU A 274 -1.20 3.85 4.19
C LEU A 274 -1.80 5.21 4.57
N SER A 275 -1.13 6.33 4.27
CA SER A 275 -1.70 7.68 4.46
C SER A 275 -2.90 7.95 3.54
N GLN A 276 -2.84 7.51 2.28
CA GLN A 276 -3.96 7.61 1.34
C GLN A 276 -5.17 6.77 1.78
N ARG A 277 -4.91 5.54 2.26
CA ARG A 277 -5.94 4.66 2.85
C ARG A 277 -6.63 5.30 4.05
N VAL A 278 -5.86 5.98 4.91
CA VAL A 278 -6.39 6.75 6.04
C VAL A 278 -7.32 7.87 5.55
N ASP A 279 -6.92 8.64 4.52
CA ASP A 279 -7.78 9.70 3.98
C ASP A 279 -9.07 9.16 3.33
N HIS A 280 -9.02 7.96 2.73
CA HIS A 280 -10.21 7.27 2.21
C HIS A 280 -11.17 6.87 3.34
N VAL A 281 -10.70 6.04 4.28
CA VAL A 281 -11.50 5.56 5.43
C VAL A 281 -12.16 6.70 6.20
N MET A 282 -11.48 7.84 6.29
CA MET A 282 -11.98 9.00 7.02
C MET A 282 -12.99 9.84 6.24
N ARG A 283 -12.86 9.91 4.91
CA ARG A 283 -13.89 10.47 4.03
C ARG A 283 -15.18 9.66 4.08
N ASP A 284 -15.05 8.34 4.17
CA ASP A 284 -16.18 7.42 4.26
C ASP A 284 -16.88 7.51 5.60
N LEU A 285 -16.12 7.56 6.71
CA LEU A 285 -16.69 7.80 8.03
C LEU A 285 -17.43 9.14 8.08
N ASP A 286 -16.84 10.22 7.54
CA ASP A 286 -17.49 11.53 7.48
C ASP A 286 -18.75 11.51 6.58
N SER A 287 -18.76 10.70 5.51
CA SER A 287 -19.93 10.52 4.62
C SER A 287 -21.04 9.71 5.29
N TYR A 288 -20.70 8.61 5.96
CA TYR A 288 -21.61 7.79 6.76
C TYR A 288 -22.25 8.61 7.91
N SER A 289 -21.45 9.50 8.52
CA SER A 289 -21.88 10.44 9.56
C SER A 289 -22.85 11.52 9.05
N ALA A 290 -22.74 11.89 7.76
CA ALA A 290 -23.57 12.90 7.15
C ALA A 290 -24.92 12.37 6.65
N ASP A 291 -25.10 11.05 6.54
CA ASP A 291 -26.35 10.43 6.06
C ASP A 291 -27.50 10.62 7.07
N PRO A 292 -28.60 11.31 6.69
CA PRO A 292 -29.77 11.48 7.54
C PRO A 292 -30.37 10.15 8.05
N ALA A 293 -30.28 9.07 7.27
CA ALA A 293 -30.81 7.75 7.63
C ALA A 293 -30.10 7.12 8.84
N HIS A 294 -28.82 7.45 9.04
CA HIS A 294 -28.03 6.98 10.18
C HIS A 294 -27.97 7.98 11.35
N SER A 295 -28.32 9.25 11.11
CA SER A 295 -28.42 10.28 12.15
C SER A 295 -29.62 10.15 13.11
N SER A 296 -30.60 9.31 12.75
CA SER A 296 -31.86 9.16 13.49
C SER A 296 -31.72 8.23 14.71
N SER A 297 -32.23 8.66 15.87
CA SER A 297 -32.16 7.95 17.16
C SER A 297 -32.64 6.48 17.11
N PRO A 298 -32.13 5.59 17.99
CA PRO A 298 -32.38 4.14 17.97
C PRO A 298 -33.78 3.72 18.47
N SER A 299 -34.79 4.57 18.30
CA SER A 299 -36.15 4.40 18.81
C SER A 299 -37.16 4.49 17.69
N SER A 300 -37.70 3.33 17.29
CA SER A 300 -38.85 3.07 16.38
C SER A 300 -38.48 2.29 15.11
N SER A 301 -38.95 1.03 15.11
CA SER A 301 -39.38 0.24 13.95
C SER A 301 -38.43 0.05 12.76
N VAL A 302 -38.00 -1.20 12.63
CA VAL A 302 -37.67 -1.86 11.36
C VAL A 302 -38.78 -1.61 10.34
N VAL A 303 -38.57 -0.69 9.40
CA VAL A 303 -39.41 -0.52 8.19
C VAL A 303 -38.49 -0.29 6.98
N SER A 304 -37.98 -1.41 6.48
CA SER A 304 -37.83 -1.73 5.05
C SER A 304 -37.55 -0.59 4.06
N GLN A 305 -36.28 -0.39 3.72
CA GLN A 305 -35.93 -0.30 2.29
C GLN A 305 -35.86 -1.73 1.73
N PRO A 306 -36.40 -1.99 0.51
CA PRO A 306 -36.34 -3.31 -0.11
C PRO A 306 -34.99 -3.52 -0.82
N SER A 307 -33.90 -3.56 -0.05
CA SER A 307 -32.61 -4.05 -0.55
C SER A 307 -32.76 -5.54 -0.85
N THR A 308 -32.72 -5.90 -2.13
CA THR A 308 -32.76 -7.29 -2.61
C THR A 308 -31.79 -8.14 -1.82
N GLY A 309 -32.30 -9.21 -1.20
CA GLY A 309 -31.66 -9.90 -0.08
C GLY A 309 -30.26 -10.42 -0.40
N GLY A 310 -29.26 -9.67 0.07
CA GLY A 310 -27.87 -10.08 0.19
C GLY A 310 -27.26 -9.50 1.47
N LEU A 311 -26.25 -10.17 2.00
CA LEU A 311 -25.54 -9.82 3.24
C LEU A 311 -24.78 -8.51 3.05
N ALA A 312 -25.33 -7.39 3.52
CA ALA A 312 -24.72 -6.06 3.36
C ALA A 312 -23.25 -6.02 3.83
N GLU A 313 -22.45 -5.13 3.22
CA GLU A 313 -21.11 -4.81 3.75
C GLU A 313 -21.23 -4.27 5.18
N SER A 314 -20.15 -4.34 5.95
CA SER A 314 -20.16 -3.85 7.34
C SER A 314 -20.51 -2.35 7.41
N PRO A 315 -21.08 -1.82 8.50
CA PRO A 315 -21.33 -0.38 8.58
C PRO A 315 -20.00 0.39 8.70
N ARG A 316 -19.80 1.44 7.87
CA ARG A 316 -18.61 2.34 7.86
C ARG A 316 -18.57 3.31 9.05
N ASN A 317 -18.75 2.74 10.23
CA ASN A 317 -18.90 3.44 11.51
C ASN A 317 -17.54 3.67 12.19
N VAL A 318 -17.57 4.25 13.40
CA VAL A 318 -16.35 4.54 14.17
C VAL A 318 -15.53 3.27 14.52
N ALA A 319 -16.17 2.11 14.72
CA ALA A 319 -15.47 0.87 15.01
C ALA A 319 -14.75 0.30 13.78
N TRP A 320 -15.36 0.42 12.60
CA TRP A 320 -14.75 0.11 11.31
C TRP A 320 -13.53 1.00 11.05
N ALA A 321 -13.71 2.33 11.10
CA ALA A 321 -12.63 3.29 10.85
C ALA A 321 -11.46 3.12 11.84
N ALA A 322 -11.75 2.89 13.12
CA ALA A 322 -10.72 2.60 14.13
C ALA A 322 -9.94 1.31 13.83
N THR A 323 -10.60 0.29 13.27
CA THR A 323 -9.94 -0.97 12.89
C THR A 323 -8.94 -0.75 11.76
N HIS A 324 -9.31 0.00 10.72
CA HIS A 324 -8.39 0.36 9.63
C HIS A 324 -7.24 1.26 10.10
N LEU A 325 -7.49 2.23 11.00
CA LEU A 325 -6.46 3.11 11.54
C LEU A 325 -5.42 2.36 12.39
N VAL A 326 -5.88 1.49 13.30
CA VAL A 326 -4.99 0.62 14.08
C VAL A 326 -4.24 -0.34 13.15
N GLY A 327 -4.93 -0.88 12.13
CA GLY A 327 -4.32 -1.72 11.10
C GLY A 327 -3.22 -1.01 10.31
N CYS A 328 -3.41 0.26 9.93
CA CYS A 328 -2.38 1.06 9.28
C CYS A 328 -1.17 1.27 10.21
N VAL A 329 -1.37 1.57 11.50
CA VAL A 329 -0.28 1.67 12.48
C VAL A 329 0.46 0.33 12.64
N GLN A 330 -0.26 -0.80 12.61
CA GLN A 330 0.33 -2.15 12.65
C GLN A 330 1.12 -2.47 11.38
N LEU A 331 0.66 -2.08 10.19
CA LEU A 331 1.41 -2.24 8.94
C LEU A 331 2.65 -1.33 8.89
N ILE A 332 2.58 -0.11 9.42
CA ILE A 332 3.76 0.76 9.60
C ILE A 332 4.77 0.09 10.55
N ARG A 333 4.32 -0.41 11.70
CA ARG A 333 5.14 -1.16 12.67
C ARG A 333 5.81 -2.38 12.03
N SER A 334 5.05 -3.25 11.36
CA SER A 334 5.58 -4.41 10.65
C SER A 334 6.60 -4.01 9.58
N SER A 335 6.34 -2.92 8.86
CA SER A 335 7.25 -2.33 7.87
C SER A 335 8.49 -1.68 8.47
N ILE A 336 8.55 -1.42 9.79
CA ILE A 336 9.74 -0.94 10.51
C ILE A 336 10.56 -2.13 11.03
N TYR A 337 9.91 -3.12 11.64
CA TYR A 337 10.58 -4.23 12.33
C TYR A 337 10.95 -5.41 11.44
N ASN A 338 10.09 -5.82 10.49
CA ASN A 338 10.24 -7.07 9.74
C ASN A 338 11.04 -6.89 8.44
N ARG A 339 11.95 -5.92 8.38
CA ARG A 339 12.79 -5.65 7.20
C ARG A 339 14.12 -6.39 7.30
N GLU A 340 14.56 -6.92 6.16
CA GLU A 340 15.90 -7.49 5.97
C GLU A 340 17.00 -6.40 6.00
N ARG A 341 16.63 -5.12 5.78
CA ARG A 341 17.53 -3.96 5.79
C ARG A 341 17.01 -2.83 6.71
N PRO A 342 17.89 -2.04 7.38
CA PRO A 342 17.49 -0.83 8.08
C PRO A 342 16.71 0.14 7.16
N LEU A 343 15.81 0.94 7.74
CA LEU A 343 15.11 1.99 7.03
C LEU A 343 16.09 3.06 6.54
N GLU A 344 15.92 3.48 5.29
CA GLU A 344 16.60 4.68 4.80
C GLU A 344 16.06 5.95 5.48
N LEU A 345 16.83 7.05 5.42
CA LEU A 345 16.39 8.35 5.95
C LEU A 345 15.07 8.81 5.30
N ARG A 346 14.89 8.56 4.00
CA ARG A 346 13.64 8.91 3.30
C ARG A 346 12.46 8.04 3.74
N GLU A 347 12.67 6.72 3.86
CA GLU A 347 11.65 5.77 4.30
C GLU A 347 11.20 6.07 5.74
N SER A 348 12.14 6.31 6.66
CA SER A 348 11.84 6.68 8.05
C SER A 348 11.13 8.04 8.18
N VAL A 349 11.47 9.04 7.36
CA VAL A 349 10.73 10.31 7.27
C VAL A 349 9.31 10.11 6.74
N SER A 350 9.11 9.22 5.76
CA SER A 350 7.76 8.91 5.27
C SER A 350 6.92 8.15 6.30
N ALA A 351 7.50 7.17 7.00
CA ALA A 351 6.87 6.47 8.12
C ALA A 351 6.46 7.43 9.25
N ALA A 352 7.36 8.34 9.65
CA ALA A 352 7.07 9.37 10.65
C ALA A 352 5.95 10.32 10.17
N ARG A 353 5.96 10.74 8.89
CA ARG A 353 4.90 11.57 8.30
C ARG A 353 3.54 10.86 8.37
N ALA A 354 3.47 9.58 7.98
CA ALA A 354 2.24 8.79 8.00
C ALA A 354 1.68 8.64 9.42
N LEU A 355 2.55 8.37 10.40
CA LEU A 355 2.17 8.29 11.81
C LEU A 355 1.63 9.62 12.35
N VAL A 356 2.32 10.74 12.08
CA VAL A 356 1.85 12.09 12.47
C VAL A 356 0.52 12.43 11.79
N HIS A 357 0.33 12.05 10.52
CA HIS A 357 -0.92 12.23 9.79
C HIS A 357 -2.07 11.48 10.44
N ILE A 358 -1.91 10.17 10.69
CA ILE A 358 -2.90 9.33 11.41
C ILE A 358 -3.31 9.98 12.74
N LEU A 359 -2.33 10.45 13.51
CA LEU A 359 -2.58 11.08 14.80
C LEU A 359 -3.36 12.40 14.67
N SER A 360 -2.96 13.28 13.75
CA SER A 360 -3.66 14.54 13.44
C SER A 360 -5.10 14.32 13.00
N VAL A 361 -5.32 13.35 12.11
CA VAL A 361 -6.62 12.97 11.54
C VAL A 361 -7.60 12.44 12.59
N VAL A 362 -7.10 11.72 13.60
CA VAL A 362 -7.91 11.25 14.75
C VAL A 362 -8.20 12.38 15.73
N VAL A 363 -7.19 13.18 16.11
CA VAL A 363 -7.35 14.26 17.11
C VAL A 363 -8.29 15.36 16.61
N SER A 364 -8.18 15.76 15.34
CA SER A 364 -9.07 16.73 14.70
C SER A 364 -10.56 16.30 14.64
N ARG A 365 -10.87 15.04 14.93
CA ARG A 365 -12.24 14.48 14.96
C ARG A 365 -12.68 14.05 16.35
N ASN A 366 -12.35 14.83 17.38
CA ASN A 366 -13.04 14.75 18.67
C ASN A 366 -14.47 15.32 18.59
N ARG A 367 -15.35 14.56 17.93
CA ARG A 367 -16.78 14.80 17.81
C ARG A 367 -17.53 13.46 17.73
N ASP A 368 -18.78 13.46 18.14
CA ASP A 368 -19.66 12.31 17.92
C ASP A 368 -20.04 12.29 16.42
N ALA A 369 -19.67 11.21 15.74
CA ALA A 369 -19.83 10.98 14.31
C ALA A 369 -21.26 10.50 13.97
N HIS A 370 -21.79 9.58 14.77
CA HIS A 370 -23.15 9.05 14.62
C HIS A 370 -23.74 8.66 15.99
N PRO A 371 -25.07 8.40 16.10
CA PRO A 371 -25.67 7.81 17.30
C PRO A 371 -25.08 6.44 17.63
N GLY A 372 -25.05 6.07 18.92
CA GLY A 372 -24.41 4.83 19.39
C GLY A 372 -24.51 4.65 20.91
N ALA A 373 -24.35 3.40 21.35
CA ALA A 373 -24.60 3.00 22.73
C ALA A 373 -23.59 3.60 23.72
N THR A 374 -22.29 3.55 23.42
CA THR A 374 -21.23 4.15 24.23
C THR A 374 -20.59 5.36 23.55
N ARG A 375 -19.86 6.19 24.29
CA ARG A 375 -19.10 7.31 23.72
C ARG A 375 -18.01 6.83 22.74
N GLN A 376 -17.39 5.67 23.02
CA GLN A 376 -16.38 5.03 22.16
C GLN A 376 -16.98 4.43 20.86
N ASP A 377 -18.28 4.21 20.80
CA ASP A 377 -18.95 3.79 19.55
C ASP A 377 -19.32 4.98 18.67
N ARG A 378 -19.39 6.20 19.25
CA ARG A 378 -19.79 7.42 18.54
C ARG A 378 -18.62 8.30 18.16
N ASN A 379 -17.50 8.25 18.88
CA ASN A 379 -16.42 9.22 18.77
C ASN A 379 -15.07 8.50 18.60
N LEU A 380 -14.45 8.72 17.44
CA LEU A 380 -13.21 8.07 17.05
C LEU A 380 -12.03 8.44 17.94
N TYR A 381 -11.93 9.72 18.32
CA TYR A 381 -10.90 10.19 19.23
C TYR A 381 -11.00 9.51 20.60
N LEU A 382 -12.20 9.39 21.17
CA LEU A 382 -12.40 8.71 22.45
C LEU A 382 -12.07 7.22 22.36
N ARG A 383 -12.41 6.56 21.24
CA ARG A 383 -12.11 5.14 21.00
C ARG A 383 -10.61 4.84 20.92
N LEU A 384 -9.84 5.71 20.27
CA LEU A 384 -8.41 5.46 19.98
C LEU A 384 -7.43 6.11 20.97
N ILE A 385 -7.81 7.24 21.60
CA ILE A 385 -6.89 8.07 22.40
C ILE A 385 -7.53 8.50 23.73
N GLY A 386 -8.73 9.09 23.70
CA GLY A 386 -9.30 9.79 24.85
C GLY A 386 -9.63 8.87 26.03
N ASP A 387 -10.41 7.82 25.77
CA ASP A 387 -10.80 6.81 26.77
C ASP A 387 -9.94 5.52 26.66
N SER A 388 -8.93 5.51 25.78
CA SER A 388 -8.02 4.36 25.58
C SER A 388 -6.77 4.47 26.46
N SER A 389 -6.31 3.33 26.98
CA SER A 389 -5.01 3.21 27.67
C SER A 389 -3.86 2.88 26.72
N ASP A 390 -4.14 2.61 25.44
CA ASP A 390 -3.14 2.20 24.48
C ASP A 390 -2.31 3.37 23.95
N ASP A 391 -1.01 3.13 23.79
CA ASP A 391 -0.08 4.13 23.27
C ASP A 391 -0.29 4.51 21.80
N PHE A 392 -1.19 3.79 21.10
CA PHE A 392 -1.56 4.01 19.70
C PHE A 392 -0.32 4.34 18.84
N VAL A 393 -0.33 5.50 18.18
CA VAL A 393 0.76 6.00 17.34
C VAL A 393 2.06 6.33 18.11
N LEU A 394 1.98 6.74 19.39
CA LEU A 394 3.14 7.22 20.15
C LEU A 394 4.23 6.17 20.29
N ARG A 395 3.83 4.89 20.42
CA ARG A 395 4.75 3.75 20.52
C ARG A 395 5.69 3.70 19.31
N GLU A 396 5.12 3.76 18.11
CA GLU A 396 5.85 3.61 16.85
C GLU A 396 6.61 4.90 16.48
N LEU A 397 6.05 6.09 16.75
CA LEU A 397 6.81 7.36 16.64
C LEU A 397 8.05 7.38 17.54
N SER A 398 8.00 6.70 18.70
CA SER A 398 9.11 6.64 19.64
C SER A 398 10.32 5.84 19.11
N LEU A 399 10.15 5.08 18.04
CA LEU A 399 11.18 4.31 17.34
C LEU A 399 11.91 5.14 16.26
N LEU A 400 11.32 6.25 15.83
CA LEU A 400 11.80 7.07 14.72
C LEU A 400 12.19 8.50 15.18
N PRO A 401 13.02 8.68 16.23
CA PRO A 401 13.23 10.00 16.85
C PRO A 401 13.84 11.05 15.90
N GLU A 402 14.76 10.66 15.03
CA GLU A 402 15.40 11.58 14.09
C GLU A 402 14.41 12.07 13.03
N ALA A 403 13.65 11.15 12.43
CA ALA A 403 12.61 11.46 11.45
C ALA A 403 11.43 12.23 12.07
N ALA A 404 10.93 11.80 13.24
CA ALA A 404 9.84 12.48 13.94
C ALA A 404 10.22 13.89 14.40
N SER A 405 11.51 14.19 14.63
CA SER A 405 11.96 15.54 14.97
C SER A 405 11.66 16.60 13.90
N GLN A 406 11.54 16.18 12.62
CA GLN A 406 11.18 17.07 11.51
C GLN A 406 9.72 17.54 11.59
N PHE A 407 8.84 16.77 12.24
CA PHE A 407 7.42 17.06 12.40
C PHE A 407 7.10 17.65 13.78
N ARG A 408 8.11 18.14 14.50
CA ARG A 408 7.98 18.61 15.89
C ARG A 408 6.92 19.70 16.07
N HIS A 409 6.78 20.65 15.14
CA HIS A 409 5.77 21.70 15.24
C HIS A 409 4.34 21.13 15.22
N SER A 410 4.04 20.25 14.26
CA SER A 410 2.74 19.56 14.20
C SER A 410 2.51 18.68 15.44
N LEU A 411 3.54 18.04 15.99
CA LEU A 411 3.44 17.28 17.23
C LEU A 411 3.20 18.17 18.47
N GLU A 412 3.75 19.38 18.51
CA GLU A 412 3.47 20.37 19.56
C GLU A 412 2.01 20.90 19.44
N GLU A 413 1.53 21.21 18.23
CA GLU A 413 0.14 21.60 17.97
C GLU A 413 -0.87 20.50 18.35
N ILE A 414 -0.57 19.23 18.02
CA ILE A 414 -1.39 18.08 18.42
C ILE A 414 -1.44 17.94 19.95
N LEU A 415 -0.31 18.12 20.65
CA LEU A 415 -0.28 18.03 22.12
C LEU A 415 -1.15 19.11 22.77
N ASP A 416 -1.16 20.33 22.24
CA ASP A 416 -2.02 21.40 22.73
C ASP A 416 -3.51 21.06 22.55
N GLN A 417 -3.89 20.50 21.39
CA GLN A 417 -5.25 20.00 21.15
C GLN A 417 -5.64 18.87 22.12
N LEU A 418 -4.75 17.89 22.35
CA LEU A 418 -4.97 16.81 23.32
C LEU A 418 -5.18 17.32 24.76
N GLY A 419 -4.47 18.39 25.12
CA GLY A 419 -4.65 19.08 26.41
C GLY A 419 -6.03 19.71 26.56
N VAL A 420 -6.57 20.32 25.50
CA VAL A 420 -7.94 20.88 25.47
C VAL A 420 -9.00 19.77 25.47
N TYR A 421 -8.75 18.66 24.76
CA TYR A 421 -9.67 17.53 24.64
C TYR A 421 -9.65 16.56 25.83
N GLY A 422 -8.78 16.77 26.81
CA GLY A 422 -8.74 15.98 28.04
C GLY A 422 -8.32 14.53 27.83
N ALA A 423 -7.30 14.28 27.00
CA ALA A 423 -6.68 12.96 26.90
C ALA A 423 -6.18 12.46 28.27
N SER A 424 -6.07 11.14 28.45
CA SER A 424 -5.58 10.57 29.70
C SER A 424 -4.19 11.12 30.09
N ALA A 425 -3.99 11.40 31.39
CA ALA A 425 -2.74 12.00 31.87
C ALA A 425 -1.51 11.16 31.52
N SER A 426 -1.64 9.83 31.54
CA SER A 426 -0.61 8.89 31.11
C SER A 426 -0.24 9.04 29.63
N TYR A 427 -1.22 9.26 28.74
CA TYR A 427 -0.97 9.48 27.31
C TYR A 427 -0.27 10.83 27.08
N ILE A 428 -0.76 11.88 27.72
CA ILE A 428 -0.16 13.23 27.69
C ILE A 428 1.31 13.20 28.16
N ASP A 429 1.61 12.52 29.27
CA ASP A 429 2.97 12.46 29.80
C ASP A 429 3.90 11.61 28.91
N LYS A 430 3.41 10.52 28.32
CA LYS A 430 4.14 9.78 27.28
C LYS A 430 4.44 10.65 26.04
N PHE A 431 3.49 11.47 25.61
CA PHE A 431 3.67 12.43 24.50
C PHE A 431 4.72 13.49 24.85
N ARG A 432 4.64 14.09 26.05
CA ARG A 432 5.65 15.06 26.53
C ARG A 432 7.05 14.45 26.59
N ASN A 433 7.16 13.20 27.04
CA ASN A 433 8.42 12.46 27.07
C ASN A 433 8.96 12.17 25.66
N LEU A 434 8.09 11.87 24.68
CA LEU A 434 8.46 11.78 23.27
C LEU A 434 9.04 13.12 22.77
N LEU A 435 8.30 14.22 22.89
CA LEU A 435 8.76 15.55 22.48
C LEU A 435 10.09 15.97 23.14
N ALA A 436 10.27 15.66 24.42
CA ALA A 436 11.53 15.91 25.13
C ALA A 436 12.72 15.15 24.51
N ARG A 437 12.51 13.89 24.10
CA ARG A 437 13.52 13.09 23.38
C ARG A 437 13.80 13.62 21.96
N LEU A 438 12.78 14.10 21.26
CA LEU A 438 12.98 14.70 19.92
C LEU A 438 13.89 15.94 20.00
N ARG A 439 13.74 16.75 21.06
CA ARG A 439 14.60 17.93 21.31
C ARG A 439 16.07 17.58 21.56
N THR A 440 16.37 16.45 22.20
CA THR A 440 17.77 16.03 22.44
C THR A 440 18.38 15.36 21.21
N SER A 441 17.58 14.67 20.39
CA SER A 441 18.04 14.06 19.12
C SER A 441 18.60 15.10 18.15
N THR A 442 17.97 16.27 18.00
CA THR A 442 18.44 17.35 17.11
C THR A 442 19.78 17.96 17.56
N ALA A 443 20.18 17.80 18.83
CA ALA A 443 21.44 18.31 19.36
C ALA A 443 22.64 17.35 19.15
N GLY A 444 22.38 16.09 18.80
CA GLY A 444 23.41 15.04 18.74
C GLY A 444 24.28 15.05 17.47
N THR A 445 23.77 15.60 16.35
CA THR A 445 24.43 15.53 15.04
C THR A 445 25.52 16.59 14.80
N SER A 446 25.89 17.38 15.83
CA SER A 446 26.84 18.49 15.70
C SER A 446 27.99 18.47 16.72
N LEU A 447 28.62 17.31 16.95
CA LEU A 447 29.80 17.21 17.82
C LEU A 447 31.02 16.50 17.18
N LYS A 448 31.79 17.31 16.46
CA LYS A 448 33.27 17.37 16.43
C LYS A 448 34.06 16.04 16.37
N ARG A 449 34.75 15.82 15.24
CA ARG A 449 36.03 15.07 15.20
C ARG A 449 36.99 15.60 16.28
N PRO A 450 37.55 14.75 17.17
CA PRO A 450 38.80 15.08 17.83
C PRO A 450 39.93 14.91 16.81
N VAL A 451 40.46 16.02 16.29
CA VAL A 451 41.70 15.98 15.51
C VAL A 451 42.85 15.69 16.47
N GLN A 452 43.40 14.49 16.37
CA GLN A 452 44.63 14.09 17.02
C GLN A 452 45.77 14.91 16.41
N GLY A 453 46.35 15.83 17.21
CA GLY A 453 47.40 16.75 16.78
C GLY A 453 48.65 16.62 17.64
N GLU A 454 49.45 15.59 17.35
CA GLU A 454 50.70 15.33 18.07
C GLU A 454 51.90 15.79 17.24
N THR A 455 52.54 16.92 17.61
CA THR A 455 53.90 17.29 17.15
C THR A 455 54.61 18.20 18.16
N THR A 456 55.45 17.57 18.99
CA THR A 456 56.84 17.95 19.35
C THR A 456 57.33 19.43 19.18
N GLY A 457 57.84 20.06 20.27
CA GLY A 457 58.51 21.38 20.15
C GLY A 457 59.17 22.03 21.39
N ARG A 458 60.30 21.49 21.89
CA ARG A 458 61.40 22.17 22.66
C ARG A 458 61.12 23.39 23.60
N GLY A 459 61.00 23.10 24.90
CA GLY A 459 61.92 23.46 26.01
C GLY A 459 62.42 24.90 26.32
N THR A 460 62.44 25.25 27.63
CA THR A 460 63.65 25.74 28.38
C THR A 460 63.47 25.81 29.92
N LYS A 461 64.50 25.37 30.68
CA LYS A 461 65.08 25.93 31.95
C LYS A 461 64.20 26.87 32.82
N ARG A 462 64.10 26.79 34.17
CA ARG A 462 65.06 26.39 35.23
C ARG A 462 64.47 26.62 36.64
N MET A 463 64.69 25.66 37.56
CA MET A 463 64.80 25.74 39.04
C MET A 463 63.96 26.75 39.86
N LYS A 464 63.29 26.22 40.89
CA LYS A 464 63.92 26.22 42.23
C LYS A 464 63.63 24.90 42.96
#